data_AF-A0A0T5P1E1-F1
#
_entry.id   AF-A0A0T5P1E1-F1
#
_cell.length_a   1.000
_cell.length_b   1.000
_cell.length_c   1.000
_cell.angle_alpha   90.00
_cell.angle_beta   90.00
_cell.angle_gamma   90.00
#
_symmetry.space_group_name_H-M   'P 1'
#
loop_
_entity.id
_entity.type
_entity.pdbx_description
1 polymer ?
#
loop_
_entity_poly.entity_id
_entity_poly.type
_entity_poly.pdbx_seq_one_letter_code
_entity_poly.pdbx_strand_id
1 'polypeptide(L)'
;MSEIEELQRRINAALDRIGRGLEAGAGAAADPAELAEVKQALADEKLANEQLEERVKTLRDKRNALEEELEALREQNAQALSRLDGELQSLRRANQQLRDNNVALREANAAGVGEAHLINKSMMAELESLRANRAADRAETSAILSELTAVLEAAETPDTPKSEDA
;
A
#
# COMPACT_ATOMS: atom_id res chain seq x y z
N MET A 1 58.32 -3.56 -62.69
CA MET A 1 59.41 -2.98 -61.87
C MET A 1 58.98 -1.63 -61.29
N SER A 2 58.41 -0.69 -62.07
CA SER A 2 57.94 0.62 -61.55
C SER A 2 56.74 0.53 -60.59
N GLU A 3 55.79 -0.37 -60.82
CA GLU A 3 54.61 -0.54 -59.94
C GLU A 3 54.98 -0.97 -58.52
N ILE A 4 56.04 -1.79 -58.39
CA ILE A 4 56.54 -2.24 -57.08
C ILE A 4 57.19 -1.07 -56.33
N GLU A 5 57.95 -0.23 -57.02
CA GLU A 5 58.56 0.97 -56.44
C GLU A 5 57.52 2.02 -56.03
N GLU A 6 56.45 2.17 -56.81
CA GLU A 6 55.33 3.06 -56.49
C GLU A 6 54.53 2.56 -55.28
N LEU A 7 54.27 1.26 -55.20
CA LEU A 7 53.66 0.62 -54.03
C LEU A 7 54.56 0.75 -52.79
N GLN A 8 55.87 0.55 -52.91
CA GLN A 8 56.82 0.74 -51.82
C GLN A 8 56.86 2.20 -51.32
N ARG A 9 56.85 3.19 -52.22
CA ARG A 9 56.76 4.61 -51.85
C ARG A 9 55.46 4.92 -51.12
N ARG A 10 54.33 4.38 -51.59
CA ARG A 10 53.03 4.54 -50.94
C ARG A 10 52.96 3.86 -49.57
N ILE A 11 53.52 2.67 -49.43
CA ILE A 11 53.58 1.95 -48.15
C ILE A 11 54.44 2.71 -47.15
N ASN A 12 55.62 3.18 -47.55
CA ASN A 12 56.49 3.96 -46.66
C ASN A 12 55.81 5.28 -46.23
N ALA A 13 55.15 5.98 -47.16
CA ALA A 13 54.37 7.18 -46.81
C ALA A 13 53.18 6.88 -45.88
N ALA A 14 52.53 5.73 -46.04
CA ALA A 14 51.46 5.30 -45.16
C ALA A 14 51.99 4.91 -43.77
N LEU A 15 53.13 4.23 -43.69
CA LEU A 15 53.79 3.87 -42.44
C LEU A 15 54.29 5.10 -41.69
N ASP A 16 54.88 6.08 -42.38
CA ASP A 16 55.27 7.36 -41.77
C ASP A 16 54.05 8.14 -41.26
N ARG A 17 52.93 8.09 -41.98
CA ARG A 17 51.67 8.72 -41.55
C ARG A 17 51.06 8.03 -40.34
N ILE A 18 51.13 6.69 -40.29
CA ILE A 18 50.69 5.89 -39.14
C ILE A 18 51.62 6.14 -37.95
N GLY A 19 52.94 6.21 -38.18
CA GLY A 19 53.92 6.55 -37.15
C GLY A 19 53.65 7.92 -36.54
N ARG A 20 53.46 8.96 -37.37
CA ARG A 20 53.07 10.30 -36.90
C ARG A 20 51.70 10.31 -36.24
N GLY A 21 50.74 9.52 -36.72
CA GLY A 21 49.41 9.40 -36.13
C GLY A 21 49.43 8.72 -34.76
N LEU A 22 50.28 7.72 -34.59
CA LEU A 22 50.53 7.04 -33.31
C LEU A 22 51.31 7.94 -32.35
N GLU A 23 52.31 8.67 -32.81
CA GLU A 23 53.03 9.66 -31.99
C GLU A 23 52.13 10.81 -31.56
N ALA A 24 51.24 11.29 -32.44
CA ALA A 24 50.24 12.31 -32.09
C ALA A 24 49.18 11.78 -31.11
N GLY A 25 48.76 10.52 -31.26
CA GLY A 25 47.83 9.85 -30.34
C GLY A 25 48.46 9.45 -29.00
N ALA A 26 49.75 9.12 -28.98
CA ALA A 26 50.52 8.80 -27.78
C ALA A 26 51.01 10.06 -27.04
N GLY A 27 51.16 11.19 -27.76
CA GLY A 27 51.47 12.51 -27.21
C GLY A 27 50.26 13.25 -26.65
N ALA A 28 49.04 12.84 -26.99
CA ALA A 28 47.83 13.21 -26.26
C ALA A 28 47.70 12.39 -24.97
N ALA A 29 48.75 12.40 -24.14
CA ALA A 29 48.59 12.02 -22.75
C ALA A 29 47.61 13.02 -22.14
N ALA A 30 46.41 12.56 -21.77
CA ALA A 30 45.45 13.39 -21.05
C ALA A 30 46.19 14.08 -19.89
N ASP A 31 46.00 15.39 -19.77
CA ASP A 31 46.72 16.20 -18.80
C ASP A 31 46.56 15.53 -17.42
N PRO A 32 47.66 15.22 -16.70
CA PRO A 32 47.57 14.61 -15.38
C PRO A 32 46.63 15.36 -14.43
N ALA A 33 46.46 16.69 -14.62
CA ALA A 33 45.50 17.50 -13.89
C ALA A 33 44.04 17.16 -14.25
N GLU A 34 43.71 17.08 -15.54
CA GLU A 34 42.37 16.70 -16.02
C GLU A 34 42.00 15.27 -15.59
N LEU A 35 42.97 14.34 -15.64
CA LEU A 35 42.78 12.96 -15.17
C LEU A 35 42.53 12.90 -13.65
N ALA A 36 43.13 13.78 -12.86
CA ALA A 36 42.89 13.85 -11.43
C ALA A 36 41.49 14.42 -11.13
N GLU A 37 41.08 15.47 -11.86
CA GLU A 37 39.75 16.08 -11.73
C GLU A 37 38.62 15.10 -12.10
N VAL A 38 38.76 14.38 -13.22
CA VAL A 38 37.77 13.36 -13.64
C VAL A 38 37.69 12.21 -12.63
N LYS A 39 38.82 11.79 -12.04
CA LYS A 39 38.82 10.75 -10.99
C LYS A 39 38.12 11.23 -9.72
N GLN A 40 38.31 12.50 -9.34
CA GLN A 40 37.62 13.10 -8.20
C GLN A 40 36.11 13.18 -8.46
N ALA A 41 35.69 13.71 -9.61
CA ALA A 41 34.28 13.76 -10.00
C ALA A 41 33.63 12.36 -10.04
N LEU A 42 34.35 11.35 -10.55
CA LEU A 42 33.86 9.96 -10.53
C LEU A 42 33.73 9.41 -9.11
N ALA A 43 34.62 9.78 -8.19
CA ALA A 43 34.51 9.38 -6.79
C ALA A 43 33.31 10.04 -6.11
N ASP A 44 33.10 11.34 -6.36
CA ASP A 44 31.98 12.12 -5.83
C ASP A 44 30.63 11.59 -6.35
N GLU A 45 30.53 11.28 -7.66
CA GLU A 45 29.33 10.70 -8.27
C GLU A 45 29.03 9.28 -7.75
N LYS A 46 30.07 8.47 -7.50
CA LYS A 46 29.86 7.14 -6.90
C LYS A 46 29.31 7.24 -5.49
N LEU A 47 29.83 8.16 -4.68
CA LEU A 47 29.34 8.41 -3.33
C LEU A 47 27.89 8.93 -3.36
N ALA A 48 27.57 9.85 -4.27
CA ALA A 48 26.21 10.33 -4.47
C ALA A 48 25.26 9.20 -4.90
N ASN A 49 25.71 8.31 -5.79
CA ASN A 49 24.91 7.16 -6.22
C ASN A 49 24.67 6.16 -5.08
N GLU A 50 25.68 5.84 -4.28
CA GLU A 50 25.53 4.98 -3.09
C GLU A 50 24.48 5.56 -2.12
N GLN A 51 24.54 6.87 -1.84
CA GLN A 51 23.53 7.54 -1.00
C GLN A 51 22.12 7.49 -1.60
N LEU A 52 21.99 7.66 -2.92
CA LEU A 52 20.71 7.56 -3.60
C LEU A 52 20.17 6.13 -3.60
N GLU A 53 21.03 5.12 -3.77
CA GLU A 53 20.64 3.71 -3.68
C GLU A 53 20.12 3.35 -2.28
N GLU A 54 20.78 3.84 -1.22
CA GLU A 54 20.30 3.69 0.16
C GLU A 54 18.96 4.39 0.38
N ARG A 55 18.80 5.63 -0.10
CA ARG A 55 17.53 6.36 -0.03
C ARG A 55 16.42 5.63 -0.79
N VAL A 56 16.69 5.13 -1.99
CA VAL A 56 15.71 4.37 -2.77
C VAL A 56 15.34 3.08 -2.06
N LYS A 57 16.29 2.38 -1.45
CA LYS A 57 16.03 1.18 -0.66
C LYS A 57 15.11 1.48 0.52
N THR A 58 15.44 2.49 1.33
CA THR A 58 14.60 2.88 2.48
C THR A 58 13.19 3.34 2.07
N LEU A 59 13.04 4.04 0.94
CA LEU A 59 11.74 4.43 0.41
C LEU A 59 10.93 3.22 -0.08
N ARG A 60 11.57 2.24 -0.73
CA ARG A 60 10.93 0.98 -1.13
C ARG A 60 10.46 0.18 0.07
N ASP A 61 11.29 0.07 1.10
CA ASP A 61 10.94 -0.65 2.32
C ASP A 61 9.74 0.01 3.02
N LYS A 62 9.73 1.34 3.12
CA LYS A 62 8.57 2.10 3.64
C LYS A 62 7.32 1.92 2.79
N ARG A 63 7.44 1.97 1.47
CA ARG A 63 6.30 1.79 0.57
C ARG A 63 5.71 0.39 0.73
N ASN A 64 6.53 -0.64 0.76
CA ASN A 64 6.06 -2.02 0.96
C ASN A 64 5.34 -2.18 2.30
N ALA A 65 5.88 -1.60 3.39
CA ALA A 65 5.21 -1.63 4.69
C ALA A 65 3.84 -0.92 4.67
N LEU A 66 3.73 0.24 4.02
CA LEU A 66 2.47 0.95 3.85
C LEU A 66 1.48 0.19 2.95
N GLU A 67 1.97 -0.50 1.92
CA GLU A 67 1.16 -1.35 1.05
C GLU A 67 0.57 -2.52 1.85
N GLU A 68 1.37 -3.19 2.68
CA GLU A 68 0.92 -4.27 3.57
C GLU A 68 -0.12 -3.77 4.59
N GLU A 69 0.11 -2.60 5.21
CA GLU A 69 -0.83 -2.00 6.16
C GLU A 69 -2.17 -1.63 5.49
N LEU A 70 -2.12 -1.04 4.29
CA LEU A 70 -3.32 -0.71 3.51
C LEU A 70 -4.09 -1.96 3.08
N GLU A 71 -3.41 -3.04 2.72
CA GLU A 71 -4.05 -4.32 2.40
C GLU A 71 -4.74 -4.91 3.63
N ALA A 72 -4.08 -4.92 4.79
CA ALA A 72 -4.67 -5.37 6.04
C ALA A 72 -5.92 -4.55 6.42
N LEU A 73 -5.84 -3.22 6.32
CA LEU A 73 -6.97 -2.34 6.60
C LEU A 73 -8.15 -2.56 5.64
N ARG A 74 -7.86 -2.79 4.35
CA ARG A 74 -8.89 -3.11 3.35
C ARG A 74 -9.59 -4.43 3.68
N GLU A 75 -8.83 -5.45 4.07
CA GLU A 75 -9.42 -6.74 4.45
C GLU A 75 -10.30 -6.61 5.71
N GLN A 76 -9.81 -5.90 6.74
CA GLN A 76 -10.59 -5.63 7.94
C GLN A 76 -11.90 -4.88 7.63
N ASN A 77 -11.84 -3.84 6.80
CA ASN A 77 -13.02 -3.09 6.37
C ASN A 77 -13.99 -3.95 5.56
N ALA A 78 -13.49 -4.80 4.65
CA ALA A 78 -14.34 -5.72 3.89
C ALA A 78 -15.07 -6.73 4.82
N GLN A 79 -14.38 -7.24 5.83
CA GLN A 79 -14.98 -8.12 6.84
C GLN A 79 -16.03 -7.38 7.69
N ALA A 80 -15.75 -6.15 8.10
CA ALA A 80 -16.70 -5.32 8.85
C ALA A 80 -17.97 -5.02 8.04
N LEU A 81 -17.84 -4.66 6.76
CA LEU A 81 -18.98 -4.44 5.87
C LEU A 81 -19.84 -5.71 5.71
N SER A 82 -19.20 -6.87 5.50
CA SER A 82 -19.89 -8.14 5.37
C SER A 82 -20.70 -8.51 6.63
N ARG A 83 -20.13 -8.25 7.82
CA ARG A 83 -20.83 -8.45 9.10
C ARG A 83 -22.03 -7.51 9.22
N LEU A 84 -21.85 -6.21 8.93
CA LEU A 84 -22.91 -5.21 8.97
C LEU A 84 -24.06 -5.57 8.02
N ASP A 85 -23.75 -6.02 6.80
CA ASP A 85 -24.75 -6.47 5.83
C ASP A 85 -25.57 -7.65 6.36
N GLY A 86 -24.91 -8.63 7.00
CA GLY A 86 -25.57 -9.77 7.64
C GLY A 86 -26.49 -9.35 8.80
N GLU A 87 -26.05 -8.41 9.63
CA GLU A 87 -26.83 -7.85 10.72
C GLU A 87 -28.05 -7.06 10.20
N LEU A 88 -27.88 -6.23 9.17
CA LEU A 88 -28.97 -5.49 8.53
C LEU A 88 -30.01 -6.42 7.91
N GLN A 89 -29.59 -7.51 7.26
CA GLN A 89 -30.51 -8.51 6.73
C GLN A 89 -31.29 -9.21 7.85
N SER A 90 -30.62 -9.55 8.95
CA SER A 90 -31.24 -10.17 10.12
C SER A 90 -32.26 -9.23 10.77
N LEU A 91 -31.92 -7.95 10.92
CA LEU A 91 -32.81 -6.91 11.44
C LEU A 91 -34.04 -6.72 10.54
N ARG A 92 -33.87 -6.68 9.22
CA ARG A 92 -34.99 -6.59 8.26
C ARG A 92 -35.92 -7.79 8.39
N ARG A 93 -35.37 -9.01 8.51
CA ARG A 93 -36.15 -10.23 8.71
C ARG A 93 -36.93 -10.21 10.03
N ALA A 94 -36.28 -9.82 11.12
CA ALA A 94 -36.93 -9.71 12.43
C ALA A 94 -38.07 -8.67 12.40
N ASN A 95 -37.85 -7.51 11.77
CA ASN A 95 -38.89 -6.49 11.59
C ASN A 95 -40.07 -6.98 10.74
N GLN A 96 -39.81 -7.72 9.67
CA GLN A 96 -40.88 -8.30 8.86
C GLN A 96 -41.69 -9.30 9.68
N GLN A 97 -41.03 -10.20 10.42
CA GLN A 97 -41.70 -11.16 11.30
C GLN A 97 -42.53 -10.47 12.39
N LEU A 98 -42.03 -9.39 12.98
CA LEU A 98 -42.79 -8.59 13.96
C LEU A 98 -44.03 -7.96 13.34
N ARG A 99 -43.95 -7.45 12.11
CA ARG A 99 -45.11 -6.89 11.38
C ARG A 99 -46.14 -7.99 11.09
N ASP A 100 -45.70 -9.14 10.58
CA ASP A 100 -46.57 -10.28 10.29
C ASP A 100 -47.27 -10.78 11.56
N ASN A 101 -46.53 -10.87 12.68
CA ASN A 101 -47.09 -11.26 13.97
C ASN A 101 -48.08 -10.23 14.52
N ASN A 102 -47.81 -8.94 14.36
CA ASN A 102 -48.75 -7.89 14.75
C ASN A 102 -50.05 -7.95 13.94
N VAL A 103 -49.97 -8.24 12.64
CA VAL A 103 -51.15 -8.46 11.79
C VAL A 103 -51.94 -9.66 12.30
N ALA A 104 -51.28 -10.81 12.49
CA ALA A 104 -51.93 -12.02 12.96
C ALA A 104 -52.58 -11.85 14.36
N LEU A 105 -51.93 -11.15 15.28
CA LEU A 105 -52.50 -10.82 16.60
C LEU A 105 -53.72 -9.90 16.48
N ARG A 106 -53.71 -8.92 15.57
CA ARG A 106 -54.87 -8.05 15.32
C ARG A 106 -56.04 -8.84 14.75
N GLU A 107 -55.77 -9.74 13.80
CA GLU A 107 -56.78 -10.62 13.22
C GLU A 107 -57.39 -11.57 14.27
N ALA A 108 -56.55 -12.19 15.11
CA ALA A 108 -57.00 -13.08 16.17
C ALA A 108 -57.81 -12.36 17.26
N ASN A 109 -57.38 -11.16 17.65
CA ASN A 109 -58.14 -10.31 18.56
C ASN A 109 -59.48 -9.87 17.94
N ALA A 110 -59.50 -9.52 16.65
CA ALA A 110 -60.74 -9.17 15.95
C ALA A 110 -61.70 -10.36 15.82
N ALA A 111 -61.17 -11.58 15.69
CA ALA A 111 -61.93 -12.82 15.69
C ALA A 111 -62.39 -13.26 17.09
N GLY A 112 -61.92 -12.59 18.16
CA GLY A 112 -62.19 -12.96 19.55
C GLY A 112 -61.56 -14.29 19.97
N VAL A 113 -60.62 -14.82 19.19
CA VAL A 113 -59.94 -16.10 19.45
C VAL A 113 -58.55 -15.79 19.98
N GLY A 114 -58.37 -15.88 21.30
CA GLY A 114 -57.04 -15.81 21.92
C GLY A 114 -56.23 -17.08 21.60
N GLU A 115 -55.62 -17.17 20.43
CA GLU A 115 -54.82 -18.33 20.04
C GLU A 115 -53.41 -18.29 20.65
N ALA A 116 -53.13 -19.24 21.56
CA ALA A 116 -51.85 -19.39 22.24
C ALA A 116 -50.64 -19.51 21.29
N HIS A 117 -50.84 -20.06 20.08
CA HIS A 117 -49.79 -20.16 19.07
C HIS A 117 -49.34 -18.80 18.53
N LEU A 118 -50.23 -17.81 18.41
CA LEU A 118 -49.88 -16.47 17.95
C LEU A 118 -49.12 -15.68 19.01
N ILE A 119 -49.48 -15.86 20.28
CA ILE A 119 -48.74 -15.30 21.43
C ILE A 119 -47.32 -15.89 21.47
N ASN A 120 -47.18 -17.20 21.32
CA ASN A 120 -45.85 -17.83 21.29
C ASN A 120 -45.02 -17.34 20.08
N LYS A 121 -45.66 -17.14 18.92
CA LYS A 121 -44.98 -16.63 17.71
C LYS A 121 -44.56 -15.17 17.87
N SER A 122 -45.38 -14.32 18.49
CA SER A 122 -45.02 -12.93 18.79
C SER A 122 -43.89 -12.85 19.81
N MET A 123 -43.96 -13.64 20.88
CA MET A 123 -42.91 -13.72 21.90
C MET A 123 -41.57 -14.21 21.31
N MET A 124 -41.61 -15.17 20.39
CA MET A 124 -40.43 -15.61 19.64
C MET A 124 -39.84 -14.48 18.78
N ALA A 125 -40.65 -13.70 18.07
CA ALA A 125 -40.16 -12.57 17.28
C ALA A 125 -39.66 -11.40 18.14
N GLU A 126 -40.24 -11.15 19.31
CA GLU A 126 -39.70 -10.20 20.29
C GLU A 126 -38.34 -10.65 20.80
N LEU A 127 -38.17 -11.95 21.11
CA LEU A 127 -36.87 -12.51 21.51
C LEU A 127 -35.83 -12.40 20.38
N GLU A 128 -36.22 -12.67 19.13
CA GLU A 128 -35.37 -12.49 17.96
C GLU A 128 -34.94 -11.02 17.80
N SER A 129 -35.89 -10.09 17.95
CA SER A 129 -35.64 -8.64 17.89
C SER A 129 -34.72 -8.16 19.01
N LEU A 130 -34.95 -8.61 20.26
CA LEU A 130 -34.09 -8.29 21.39
C LEU A 130 -32.67 -8.85 21.21
N ARG A 131 -32.54 -10.03 20.61
CA ARG A 131 -31.23 -10.61 20.27
C ARG A 131 -30.53 -9.81 19.19
N ALA A 132 -31.24 -9.40 18.14
CA ALA A 132 -30.71 -8.57 17.07
C ALA A 132 -30.25 -7.20 17.59
N ASN A 133 -31.05 -6.53 18.42
CA ASN A 133 -30.67 -5.27 19.06
C ASN A 133 -29.42 -5.45 19.94
N ARG A 134 -29.37 -6.48 20.79
CA ARG A 134 -28.17 -6.75 21.59
C ARG A 134 -26.94 -7.07 20.75
N ALA A 135 -27.10 -7.67 19.57
CA ALA A 135 -25.99 -7.92 18.66
C ALA A 135 -25.48 -6.59 18.07
N ALA A 136 -26.39 -5.73 17.62
CA ALA A 136 -26.08 -4.38 17.13
C ALA A 136 -25.38 -3.53 18.21
N ASP A 137 -25.91 -3.51 19.44
CA ASP A 137 -25.31 -2.79 20.58
C ASP A 137 -23.87 -3.29 20.85
N ARG A 138 -23.62 -4.60 20.72
CA ARG A 138 -22.28 -5.19 20.87
C ARG A 138 -21.34 -4.83 19.73
N ALA A 139 -21.84 -4.80 18.50
CA ALA A 139 -21.05 -4.39 17.34
C ALA A 139 -20.66 -2.91 17.47
N GLU A 140 -21.61 -2.05 17.84
CA GLU A 140 -21.38 -0.62 18.06
C GLU A 140 -20.37 -0.38 19.20
N THR A 141 -20.58 -1.00 20.36
CA THR A 141 -19.63 -0.90 21.49
C THR A 141 -18.24 -1.43 21.15
N SER A 142 -18.14 -2.50 20.36
CA SER A 142 -16.83 -3.02 19.90
C SER A 142 -16.14 -2.05 18.94
N ALA A 143 -16.88 -1.42 18.03
CA ALA A 143 -16.33 -0.41 17.13
C ALA A 143 -15.84 0.81 17.91
N ILE A 144 -16.62 1.31 18.87
CA ILE A 144 -16.23 2.42 19.74
C ILE A 144 -14.97 2.06 20.54
N LEU A 145 -14.90 0.85 21.11
CA LEU A 145 -13.71 0.40 21.85
C LEU A 145 -12.48 0.35 20.95
N SER A 146 -12.61 -0.16 19.73
CA SER A 146 -11.50 -0.19 18.76
C SER A 146 -10.97 1.22 18.44
N GLU A 147 -11.87 2.17 18.20
CA GLU A 147 -11.50 3.58 17.95
C GLU A 147 -10.84 4.22 19.19
N LEU A 148 -11.39 3.99 20.38
CA LEU A 148 -10.80 4.50 21.62
C LEU A 148 -9.42 3.90 21.88
N THR A 149 -9.23 2.61 21.63
CA THR A 149 -7.92 1.96 21.73
C THR A 149 -6.93 2.55 20.72
N ALA A 150 -7.33 2.75 19.47
CA ALA A 150 -6.49 3.39 18.45
C ALA A 150 -6.08 4.83 18.85
N VAL A 151 -7.02 5.62 19.39
CA VAL A 151 -6.72 6.97 19.90
C VAL A 151 -5.77 6.93 21.10
N LEU A 152 -5.91 5.94 22.00
CA LEU A 152 -4.99 5.77 23.13
C LEU A 152 -3.58 5.35 22.68
N GLU A 153 -3.47 4.42 21.73
CA GLU A 153 -2.18 3.99 21.18
C GLU A 153 -1.49 5.13 20.38
N ALA A 154 -2.27 5.95 19.68
CA ALA A 154 -1.79 7.16 19.02
C ALA A 154 -1.33 8.24 20.03
N ALA A 155 -1.88 8.26 21.25
CA ALA A 155 -1.47 9.18 22.31
C ALA A 155 -0.26 8.67 23.11
N GLU A 156 -0.07 7.36 23.21
CA GLU A 156 1.09 6.73 23.86
C GLU A 156 2.34 6.74 22.98
N THR A 157 2.19 6.85 21.66
CA THR A 157 3.30 7.07 20.73
C THR A 157 3.72 8.53 20.79
N PRO A 158 4.88 8.88 21.39
CA PRO A 158 5.33 10.25 21.39
C PRO A 158 5.63 10.63 19.95
N ASP A 159 4.95 11.67 19.47
CA ASP A 159 5.34 12.42 18.30
C ASP A 159 6.83 12.74 18.44
N THR A 160 7.68 12.03 17.71
CA THR A 160 9.10 12.37 17.60
C THR A 160 9.17 13.33 16.42
N PRO A 161 9.17 14.66 16.65
CA PRO A 161 9.55 15.56 15.60
C PRO A 161 11.01 15.24 15.31
N LYS A 162 11.26 14.54 14.20
CA LYS A 162 12.55 14.63 13.54
C LYS A 162 12.69 16.08 13.09
N SER A 163 13.28 16.90 13.95
CA SER A 163 13.82 18.20 13.56
C SER A 163 14.93 17.91 12.55
N GLU A 164 14.61 18.15 11.28
CA GLU A 164 15.56 18.39 10.20
C GLU A 164 16.37 19.66 10.51
N ASP A 165 17.65 19.57 10.15
CA ASP A 165 18.58 20.63 9.76
C ASP A 165 18.96 21.77 10.74
N ALA A 166 20.16 21.61 11.31
CA ALA A 166 21.20 22.65 11.40
C ALA A 166 22.60 22.01 11.44
#